data_AF-A0A816WPR9-F1
#
_entry.id   AF-A0A816WPR9-F1
#
_cell.length_a   1.000
_cell.length_b   1.000
_cell.length_c   1.000
_cell.angle_alpha   90.00
_cell.angle_beta   90.00
_cell.angle_gamma   90.00
#
_symmetry.space_group_name_H-M   'P 1'
#
loop_
_entity.id
_entity.type
_entity.pdbx_description
1 polymer ?
#
loop_
_entity_poly.entity_id
_entity_poly.type
_entity_poly.pdbx_seq_one_letter_code
_entity_poly.pdbx_strand_id
1 'polypeptide(L)'
;MDCLKKTLLFLLSCTAILLGNNIVAATNVGLNYGLLGDNLPPPPQVINLYKSIGITKIRIFDPNVEVLNALRGHQDIGVTVGVKDQDLAALAASEEAVKGWFATNIEPYLTDVNITFITVGNEVIPGPLGSQVLPVVKSLTNLVESRSLQISITTVVSMANLGESYPPSSGTFTPLAREQLTPVLKFLSEKSVPILVNMYPYFPYASDPVNIHLDYATFNTEALVVQDGPLGYSNMFDAMYDAFLWAMEKEGVEDLPLVVSETGWPSAGNGDLTTPLIASTYNRNFVKHIESGKGTPKRSNCSIDGYIFATFNENLKPAGTEQHFGLFEPTDMKPVYNMNGFLFSTFNENQKPAAWNRT
;
A
#
# COMPACT_ATOMS: atom_id res chain seq x y z
N MET A 1 23.56 -7.77 62.89
CA MET A 1 22.13 -7.75 62.55
C MET A 1 21.77 -6.67 61.51
N ASP A 2 22.71 -6.29 60.62
CA ASP A 2 22.50 -5.22 59.62
C ASP A 2 22.92 -5.57 58.19
N CYS A 3 23.37 -6.80 57.93
CA CYS A 3 23.75 -7.25 56.58
C CYS A 3 22.64 -8.06 55.89
N LEU A 4 21.69 -8.63 56.64
CA LEU A 4 20.62 -9.48 56.09
C LEU A 4 19.35 -8.71 55.67
N LYS A 5 19.22 -7.43 56.02
CA LYS A 5 18.03 -6.60 55.68
C LYS A 5 18.19 -5.79 54.39
N LYS A 6 19.40 -5.68 53.83
CA LYS A 6 19.64 -4.96 52.56
C LYS A 6 19.53 -5.86 51.32
N THR A 7 19.62 -7.18 51.47
CA THR A 7 19.46 -8.12 50.36
C THR A 7 17.99 -8.40 50.03
N LEU A 8 17.06 -8.15 50.96
CA LEU A 8 15.63 -8.38 50.76
C LEU A 8 14.89 -7.19 50.13
N LEU A 9 15.48 -5.98 50.15
CA LEU A 9 14.92 -4.81 49.45
C LEU A 9 15.37 -4.68 47.99
N PHE A 10 16.39 -5.44 47.57
CA PHE A 10 16.83 -5.47 46.16
C PHE A 10 16.09 -6.52 45.31
N LEU A 11 15.34 -7.42 45.95
CA LEU A 11 14.54 -8.45 45.30
C LEU A 11 13.05 -8.06 45.14
N LEU A 12 12.65 -6.86 45.56
CA LEU A 12 11.30 -6.31 45.37
C LEU A 12 11.21 -5.17 44.34
N SER A 13 12.27 -4.92 43.56
CA SER A 13 12.25 -3.95 42.45
C SER A 13 12.27 -4.60 41.06
N CYS A 14 12.24 -5.94 40.98
CA CYS A 14 12.26 -6.69 39.72
C CYS A 14 10.97 -7.48 39.46
N THR A 15 9.84 -7.09 40.07
CA THR A 15 8.53 -7.39 39.49
C THR A 15 8.15 -6.21 38.61
N ALA A 16 8.88 -6.06 37.50
CA ALA A 16 8.35 -5.35 36.36
C ALA A 16 7.04 -6.06 36.01
N ILE A 17 5.95 -5.33 36.15
CA ILE A 17 4.63 -5.73 35.69
C ILE A 17 4.80 -6.07 34.21
N LEU A 18 4.87 -7.37 33.90
CA LEU A 18 4.54 -7.94 32.60
C LEU A 18 3.04 -7.72 32.39
N LEU A 19 2.65 -6.46 32.21
CA LEU A 19 1.52 -6.16 31.34
C LEU A 19 2.04 -6.56 29.98
N GLY A 20 1.67 -7.77 29.56
CA GLY A 20 1.71 -8.18 28.17
C GLY A 20 0.82 -7.23 27.39
N ASN A 21 1.33 -6.04 27.10
CA ASN A 21 0.97 -5.36 25.88
C ASN A 21 1.48 -6.31 24.80
N ASN A 22 0.56 -7.07 24.20
CA ASN A 22 0.77 -7.55 22.84
C ASN A 22 1.00 -6.28 22.02
N ILE A 23 2.26 -5.82 21.96
CA ILE A 23 2.69 -4.88 20.95
C ILE A 23 2.58 -5.72 19.68
N VAL A 24 1.41 -5.64 19.06
CA VAL A 24 1.27 -6.00 17.66
C VAL A 24 2.32 -5.15 16.97
N ALA A 25 3.39 -5.76 16.48
CA ALA A 25 4.34 -5.06 15.65
C ALA A 25 3.54 -4.53 14.47
N ALA A 26 3.39 -3.21 14.37
CA ALA A 26 2.72 -2.60 13.24
C ALA A 26 3.47 -3.04 11.98
N THR A 27 2.78 -3.72 11.07
CA THR A 27 3.35 -4.12 9.79
C THR A 27 3.54 -2.87 8.94
N ASN A 28 4.63 -2.77 8.19
CA ASN A 28 4.80 -1.72 7.19
C ASN A 28 3.88 -1.92 5.97
N VAL A 29 3.03 -2.94 6.02
CA VAL A 29 2.04 -3.30 5.00
C VAL A 29 0.65 -2.88 5.46
N GLY A 30 0.01 -1.98 4.70
CA GLY A 30 -1.39 -1.60 4.82
C GLY A 30 -2.31 -2.38 3.87
N LEU A 31 -3.60 -2.05 3.90
CA LEU A 31 -4.61 -2.62 2.99
C LEU A 31 -5.36 -1.54 2.22
N ASN A 32 -5.60 -1.79 0.94
CA ASN A 32 -6.56 -1.01 0.17
C ASN A 32 -7.99 -1.43 0.56
N TYR A 33 -8.81 -0.45 0.94
CA TYR A 33 -10.23 -0.65 1.23
C TYR A 33 -11.05 -0.21 0.01
N GLY A 34 -11.18 -1.13 -0.95
CA GLY A 34 -12.06 -0.98 -2.10
C GLY A 34 -13.53 -1.03 -1.71
N LEU A 35 -14.35 -0.22 -2.37
CA LEU A 35 -15.78 -0.02 -2.08
C LEU A 35 -16.68 -0.31 -3.30
N LEU A 36 -16.15 -0.89 -4.37
CA LEU A 36 -16.92 -1.28 -5.56
C LEU A 36 -17.56 -2.66 -5.37
N GLY A 37 -18.40 -2.79 -4.35
CA GLY A 37 -19.22 -3.97 -4.12
C GLY A 37 -20.55 -3.63 -3.45
N ASP A 38 -21.63 -4.35 -3.80
CA ASP A 38 -22.96 -4.19 -3.20
C ASP A 38 -23.24 -5.15 -2.02
N ASN A 39 -22.26 -5.99 -1.69
CA ASN A 39 -22.32 -7.02 -0.66
C ASN A 39 -21.28 -6.81 0.46
N LEU A 40 -20.62 -5.66 0.51
CA LEU A 40 -19.55 -5.36 1.46
C LEU A 40 -20.09 -5.15 2.90
N PRO A 41 -19.34 -5.54 3.94
CA PRO A 41 -19.68 -5.22 5.32
C PRO A 41 -19.69 -3.71 5.57
N PRO A 42 -20.50 -3.22 6.53
CA PRO A 42 -20.50 -1.81 6.90
C PRO A 42 -19.15 -1.38 7.51
N PRO A 43 -18.68 -0.15 7.26
CA PRO A 43 -17.34 0.28 7.66
C PRO A 43 -16.94 0.03 9.13
N PRO A 44 -17.81 0.21 10.15
CA PRO A 44 -17.44 -0.11 11.53
C PRO A 44 -17.01 -1.57 11.75
N GLN A 45 -17.60 -2.52 11.01
CA GLN A 45 -17.18 -3.93 11.08
C GLN A 45 -15.82 -4.14 10.43
N VAL A 46 -15.55 -3.45 9.32
CA VAL A 46 -14.27 -3.51 8.62
C VAL A 46 -13.14 -2.88 9.45
N ILE A 47 -13.40 -1.78 10.16
CA ILE A 47 -12.42 -1.22 11.10
C ILE A 47 -12.11 -2.19 12.23
N ASN A 48 -13.11 -2.90 12.77
CA ASN A 48 -12.88 -3.96 13.75
C ASN A 48 -12.07 -5.13 13.16
N LEU A 49 -12.31 -5.49 11.89
CA LEU A 49 -11.50 -6.47 11.17
C LEU A 49 -10.04 -6.02 11.15
N TYR A 50 -9.73 -4.80 10.65
CA TYR A 50 -8.36 -4.29 10.60
C TYR A 50 -7.64 -4.36 11.94
N LYS A 51 -8.31 -3.95 13.03
CA LYS A 51 -7.78 -4.06 14.39
C LYS A 51 -7.50 -5.50 14.80
N SER A 52 -8.42 -6.41 14.48
CA SER A 52 -8.26 -7.83 14.82
C SER A 52 -7.07 -8.49 14.13
N ILE A 53 -6.66 -7.97 12.96
CA ILE A 53 -5.55 -8.46 12.14
C ILE A 53 -4.30 -7.56 12.20
N GLY A 54 -4.30 -6.54 13.07
CA GLY A 54 -3.14 -5.67 13.30
C GLY A 54 -2.83 -4.66 12.19
N ILE A 55 -3.76 -4.39 11.28
CA ILE A 55 -3.59 -3.40 10.22
C ILE A 55 -3.79 -1.99 10.76
N THR A 56 -2.77 -1.15 10.59
CA THR A 56 -2.73 0.25 11.07
C THR A 56 -2.62 1.26 9.94
N LYS A 57 -2.56 0.81 8.68
CA LYS A 57 -2.52 1.68 7.49
C LYS A 57 -3.58 1.20 6.50
N ILE A 58 -4.47 2.10 6.09
CA ILE A 58 -5.46 1.80 5.05
C ILE A 58 -5.49 2.89 3.98
N ARG A 59 -5.89 2.51 2.77
CA ARG A 59 -6.11 3.44 1.66
C ARG A 59 -7.54 3.33 1.14
N ILE A 60 -8.23 4.46 1.05
CA ILE A 60 -9.52 4.61 0.37
C ILE A 60 -9.35 5.48 -0.88
N PHE A 61 -10.10 5.16 -1.92
CA PHE A 61 -9.94 5.75 -3.26
C PHE A 61 -10.69 7.08 -3.43
N ASP A 62 -11.55 7.41 -2.47
CA ASP A 62 -12.32 8.64 -2.45
C ASP A 62 -12.63 9.07 -1.00
N PRO A 63 -13.06 10.32 -0.73
CA PRO A 63 -13.39 10.78 0.63
C PRO A 63 -14.74 10.21 1.09
N ASN A 64 -14.80 8.90 1.27
CA ASN A 64 -16.02 8.19 1.62
C ASN A 64 -16.45 8.56 3.05
N VAL A 65 -17.60 9.23 3.16
CA VAL A 65 -18.14 9.76 4.42
C VAL A 65 -18.42 8.65 5.44
N GLU A 66 -18.88 7.48 5.01
CA GLU A 66 -19.19 6.37 5.92
C GLU A 66 -17.91 5.78 6.54
N VAL A 67 -16.87 5.59 5.72
CA VAL A 67 -15.57 5.10 6.20
C VAL A 67 -14.90 6.13 7.11
N LEU A 68 -14.86 7.40 6.71
CA LEU A 68 -14.25 8.47 7.51
C LEU A 68 -14.98 8.66 8.85
N ASN A 69 -16.30 8.54 8.88
CA ASN A 69 -17.04 8.54 10.14
C ASN A 69 -16.75 7.30 11.01
N ALA A 70 -16.61 6.12 10.40
CA ALA A 70 -16.26 4.91 11.13
C ALA A 70 -14.84 4.91 11.70
N LEU A 71 -13.93 5.74 11.16
CA LEU A 71 -12.57 5.91 11.66
C LEU A 71 -12.46 6.90 12.83
N ARG A 72 -13.51 7.67 13.16
CA ARG A 72 -13.47 8.65 14.25
C ARG A 72 -13.14 7.97 15.57
N GLY A 73 -12.12 8.47 16.26
CA GLY A 73 -11.63 7.91 17.51
C GLY A 73 -10.76 6.65 17.35
N HIS A 74 -10.36 6.30 16.12
CA HIS A 74 -9.45 5.20 15.80
C HIS A 74 -8.14 5.73 15.24
N GLN A 75 -7.48 6.60 16.01
CA GLN A 75 -6.22 7.26 15.61
C GLN A 75 -5.04 6.28 15.42
N ASP A 76 -5.18 5.05 15.89
CA ASP A 76 -4.26 3.93 15.67
C ASP A 76 -4.22 3.46 14.21
N ILE A 77 -5.20 3.84 13.39
CA ILE A 77 -5.27 3.53 11.95
C ILE A 77 -5.07 4.82 11.15
N GLY A 78 -3.94 4.91 10.44
CA GLY A 78 -3.68 5.94 9.45
C GLY A 78 -4.44 5.68 8.15
N VAL A 79 -5.11 6.70 7.62
CA VAL A 79 -5.85 6.61 6.35
C VAL A 79 -5.23 7.50 5.26
N THR A 80 -4.99 6.90 4.10
CA THR A 80 -4.73 7.60 2.83
C THR A 80 -6.06 7.83 2.12
N VAL A 81 -6.38 9.08 1.76
CA VAL A 81 -7.64 9.46 1.11
C VAL A 81 -7.41 9.93 -0.33
N GLY A 82 -8.06 9.29 -1.29
CA GLY A 82 -7.99 9.69 -2.70
C GLY A 82 -8.87 10.90 -3.05
N VAL A 83 -8.34 11.80 -3.86
CA VAL A 83 -9.13 12.72 -4.67
C VAL A 83 -9.66 11.94 -5.87
N LYS A 84 -10.97 12.01 -6.12
CA LYS A 84 -11.59 11.37 -7.27
C LYS A 84 -11.06 11.98 -8.58
N ASP A 85 -10.73 11.15 -9.56
CA ASP A 85 -10.18 11.61 -10.83
C ASP A 85 -11.09 12.64 -11.54
N GLN A 86 -12.42 12.46 -11.45
CA GLN A 86 -13.39 13.39 -12.03
C GLN A 86 -13.38 14.79 -11.39
N ASP A 87 -12.85 14.95 -10.17
CA ASP A 87 -12.79 16.23 -9.49
C ASP A 87 -11.55 17.04 -9.94
N LEU A 88 -10.53 16.40 -10.52
CA LEU A 88 -9.24 17.02 -10.83
C LEU A 88 -9.37 18.27 -11.70
N ALA A 89 -10.26 18.26 -12.71
CA ALA A 89 -10.43 19.38 -13.62
C ALA A 89 -10.96 20.63 -12.90
N ALA A 90 -11.91 20.43 -11.99
CA ALA A 90 -12.49 21.49 -11.19
C ALA A 90 -11.49 22.00 -10.14
N LEU A 91 -10.75 21.10 -9.51
CA LEU A 91 -9.74 21.45 -8.50
C LEU A 91 -8.55 22.19 -9.10
N ALA A 92 -8.13 21.83 -10.31
CA ALA A 92 -7.04 22.49 -11.01
C ALA A 92 -7.39 23.92 -11.47
N ALA A 93 -8.68 24.29 -11.45
CA ALA A 93 -9.14 25.59 -11.93
C ALA A 93 -8.84 26.75 -10.96
N SER A 94 -8.81 26.50 -9.63
CA SER A 94 -8.48 27.54 -8.64
C SER A 94 -8.13 26.98 -7.26
N GLU A 95 -7.38 27.78 -6.48
CA GLU A 95 -7.13 27.47 -5.06
C GLU A 95 -8.43 27.45 -4.24
N GLU A 96 -9.42 28.28 -4.60
CA GLU A 96 -10.73 28.32 -3.94
C GLU A 96 -11.49 27.00 -4.11
N ALA A 97 -11.40 26.35 -5.28
CA ALA A 97 -11.99 25.04 -5.49
C ALA A 97 -11.33 23.98 -4.58
N VAL A 98 -10.00 24.02 -4.45
CA VAL A 98 -9.24 23.15 -3.55
C VAL A 98 -9.61 23.39 -2.08
N LYS A 99 -9.70 24.65 -1.64
CA LYS A 99 -10.14 25.00 -0.28
C LYS A 99 -11.55 24.48 -0.01
N GLY A 100 -12.48 24.64 -0.95
CA GLY A 100 -13.86 24.14 -0.83
C GLY A 100 -13.94 22.62 -0.72
N TRP A 101 -13.18 21.91 -1.57
CA TRP A 101 -13.08 20.44 -1.50
C TRP A 101 -12.49 19.98 -0.18
N PHE A 102 -11.40 20.61 0.29
CA PHE A 102 -10.76 20.26 1.56
C PHE A 102 -11.70 20.51 2.75
N ALA A 103 -12.38 21.66 2.77
CA ALA A 103 -13.35 22.01 3.81
C ALA A 103 -14.53 21.02 3.88
N THR A 104 -14.93 20.46 2.74
CA THR A 104 -16.03 19.50 2.66
C THR A 104 -15.59 18.09 3.06
N ASN A 105 -14.43 17.65 2.57
CA ASN A 105 -14.05 16.24 2.56
C ASN A 105 -13.04 15.85 3.65
N ILE A 106 -12.23 16.80 4.12
CA ILE A 106 -11.11 16.53 5.04
C ILE A 106 -11.32 17.24 6.37
N GLU A 107 -11.67 18.52 6.34
CA GLU A 107 -11.79 19.36 7.54
C GLU A 107 -12.70 18.80 8.65
N PRO A 108 -13.85 18.15 8.36
CA PRO A 108 -14.70 17.57 9.40
C PRO A 108 -14.02 16.47 10.22
N TYR A 109 -12.94 15.87 9.72
CA TYR A 109 -12.31 14.66 10.29
C TYR A 109 -10.95 14.92 10.93
N LEU A 110 -10.41 16.14 10.82
CA LEU A 110 -9.04 16.46 11.27
C LEU A 110 -8.80 16.26 12.78
N THR A 111 -9.84 16.24 13.60
CA THR A 111 -9.71 16.18 15.06
C THR A 111 -9.62 14.75 15.61
N ASP A 112 -10.21 13.77 14.91
CA ASP A 112 -10.45 12.43 15.43
C ASP A 112 -10.19 11.31 14.43
N VAL A 113 -9.77 11.63 13.19
CA VAL A 113 -9.29 10.68 12.19
C VAL A 113 -7.83 10.97 11.85
N ASN A 114 -7.00 9.93 11.83
CA ASN A 114 -5.59 10.05 11.47
C ASN A 114 -5.41 9.99 9.93
N ILE A 115 -5.69 11.11 9.24
CA ILE A 115 -5.46 11.22 7.80
C ILE A 115 -3.97 11.47 7.57
N THR A 116 -3.25 10.50 7.00
CA THR A 116 -1.79 10.56 6.81
C THR A 116 -1.41 11.08 5.42
N PHE A 117 -2.17 10.68 4.40
CA PHE A 117 -1.95 11.11 3.02
C PHE A 117 -3.25 11.54 2.35
N ILE A 118 -3.14 12.50 1.43
CA ILE A 118 -4.14 12.75 0.39
C ILE A 118 -3.47 12.49 -0.97
N THR A 119 -4.06 11.60 -1.78
CA THR A 119 -3.54 11.28 -3.12
C THR A 119 -4.36 12.00 -4.19
N VAL A 120 -3.68 12.77 -5.04
CA VAL A 120 -4.28 13.53 -6.13
C VAL A 120 -4.26 12.69 -7.40
N GLY A 121 -5.41 12.08 -7.71
CA GLY A 121 -5.59 11.18 -8.83
C GLY A 121 -5.03 9.77 -8.60
N ASN A 122 -5.54 8.81 -9.38
CA ASN A 122 -5.11 7.41 -9.37
C ASN A 122 -4.83 6.91 -10.80
N GLU A 123 -3.55 6.77 -11.14
CA GLU A 123 -3.09 6.33 -12.46
C GLU A 123 -3.52 7.23 -13.64
N VAL A 124 -3.83 8.50 -13.35
CA VAL A 124 -4.21 9.50 -14.37
C VAL A 124 -3.03 10.04 -15.18
N ILE A 125 -1.80 9.78 -14.73
CA ILE A 125 -0.55 10.07 -15.45
C ILE A 125 0.02 8.74 -15.97
N PRO A 126 0.35 8.63 -17.28
CA PRO A 126 0.12 9.63 -18.32
C PRO A 126 -1.34 9.62 -18.80
N GLY A 127 -1.89 10.79 -19.13
CA GLY A 127 -3.26 10.83 -19.66
C GLY A 127 -3.90 12.22 -19.78
N PRO A 128 -5.17 12.27 -20.19
CA PRO A 128 -5.91 13.52 -20.40
C PRO A 128 -6.02 14.41 -19.15
N LEU A 129 -6.03 13.79 -17.97
CA LEU A 129 -6.09 14.48 -16.67
C LEU A 129 -4.70 14.70 -16.06
N GLY A 130 -3.63 14.14 -16.65
CA GLY A 130 -2.30 14.16 -16.04
C GLY A 130 -1.73 15.55 -15.79
N SER A 131 -2.01 16.52 -16.67
CA SER A 131 -1.60 17.91 -16.51
C SER A 131 -2.31 18.64 -15.35
N GLN A 132 -3.43 18.10 -14.85
CA GLN A 132 -4.20 18.66 -13.75
C GLN A 132 -3.64 18.26 -12.37
N VAL A 133 -2.82 17.20 -12.30
CA VAL A 133 -2.29 16.67 -11.03
C VAL A 133 -1.39 17.69 -10.32
N LEU A 134 -0.39 18.23 -11.01
CA LEU A 134 0.59 19.12 -10.36
C LEU A 134 -0.05 20.38 -9.74
N PRO A 135 -0.95 21.12 -10.44
CA PRO A 135 -1.65 22.27 -9.83
C PRO A 135 -2.40 21.91 -8.55
N VAL A 136 -3.09 20.76 -8.54
CA VAL A 136 -3.89 20.32 -7.38
C VAL A 136 -2.99 19.85 -6.23
N VAL A 137 -1.93 19.09 -6.51
CA VAL A 137 -0.91 18.71 -5.52
C VAL A 137 -0.32 19.96 -4.87
N LYS A 138 0.15 20.93 -5.64
CA LYS A 138 0.71 22.19 -5.11
C LYS A 138 -0.28 22.95 -4.23
N SER A 139 -1.52 23.08 -4.68
CA SER A 139 -2.56 23.83 -3.96
C SER A 139 -2.92 23.17 -2.62
N LEU A 140 -3.08 21.84 -2.61
CA LEU A 140 -3.31 21.08 -1.38
C LEU A 140 -2.09 21.13 -0.45
N THR A 141 -0.87 20.99 -0.97
CA THR A 141 0.37 21.09 -0.17
C THR A 141 0.46 22.45 0.52
N ASN A 142 0.26 23.55 -0.21
CA ASN A 142 0.27 24.89 0.36
C ASN A 142 -0.82 25.06 1.44
N LEU A 143 -2.02 24.50 1.21
CA LEU A 143 -3.11 24.56 2.16
C LEU A 143 -2.78 23.83 3.47
N VAL A 144 -2.30 22.58 3.41
CA VAL A 144 -1.95 21.81 4.62
C VAL A 144 -0.76 22.41 5.36
N GLU A 145 0.26 22.90 4.65
CA GLU A 145 1.41 23.59 5.24
C GLU A 145 1.00 24.90 5.94
N SER A 146 0.15 25.72 5.30
CA SER A 146 -0.34 26.98 5.89
C SER A 146 -1.12 26.80 7.19
N ARG A 147 -1.69 25.60 7.38
CA ARG A 147 -2.45 25.18 8.55
C ARG A 147 -1.65 24.31 9.52
N SER A 148 -0.37 24.06 9.22
CA SER A 148 0.51 23.16 10.00
C SER A 148 -0.09 21.77 10.23
N LEU A 149 -0.84 21.25 9.25
CA LEU A 149 -1.43 19.91 9.31
C LEU A 149 -0.37 18.87 8.95
N GLN A 150 -0.33 17.77 9.70
CA GLN A 150 0.57 16.64 9.46
C GLN A 150 -0.03 15.69 8.40
N ILE A 151 -0.34 16.22 7.22
CA ILE A 151 -0.90 15.48 6.09
C ILE A 151 0.03 15.64 4.89
N SER A 152 0.50 14.53 4.34
CA SER A 152 1.32 14.53 3.13
C SER A 152 0.44 14.50 1.87
N ILE A 153 0.79 15.31 0.87
CA ILE A 153 0.07 15.37 -0.41
C ILE A 153 0.93 14.75 -1.49
N THR A 154 0.40 13.76 -2.19
CA THR A 154 1.11 13.03 -3.25
C THR A 154 0.16 12.65 -4.38
N THR A 155 0.61 11.86 -5.34
CA THR A 155 -0.20 11.27 -6.42
C THR A 155 0.09 9.77 -6.51
N VAL A 156 -0.81 9.02 -7.13
CA VAL A 156 -0.64 7.58 -7.38
C VAL A 156 -0.48 7.36 -8.88
N VAL A 157 0.58 6.66 -9.26
CA VAL A 157 0.88 6.32 -10.66
C VAL A 157 1.06 4.82 -10.84
N SER A 158 0.91 4.33 -12.07
CA SER A 158 1.14 2.92 -12.40
C SER A 158 2.49 2.71 -13.07
N MET A 159 2.90 1.44 -13.14
CA MET A 159 4.05 1.02 -13.93
C MET A 159 3.93 1.31 -15.44
N ALA A 160 2.73 1.62 -15.95
CA ALA A 160 2.53 2.02 -17.35
C ALA A 160 3.18 3.38 -17.70
N ASN A 161 3.69 4.11 -16.70
CA ASN A 161 4.51 5.29 -16.91
C ASN A 161 5.88 4.94 -17.53
N LEU A 162 6.36 3.70 -17.37
CA LEU A 162 7.62 3.25 -17.94
C LEU A 162 7.48 2.91 -19.44
N GLY A 163 8.47 3.32 -20.23
CA GLY A 163 8.67 2.88 -21.61
C GLY A 163 9.56 1.65 -21.65
N GLU A 164 10.84 1.81 -21.30
CA GLU A 164 11.75 0.69 -21.07
C GLU A 164 11.80 0.33 -19.58
N SER A 165 11.87 -0.97 -19.27
CA SER A 165 11.94 -1.48 -17.89
C SER A 165 12.78 -2.76 -17.74
N TYR A 166 13.38 -3.25 -18.83
CA TYR A 166 14.23 -4.44 -18.84
C TYR A 166 15.54 -4.21 -19.61
N PRO A 167 16.71 -4.52 -19.01
CA PRO A 167 16.88 -4.79 -17.58
C PRO A 167 16.50 -3.55 -16.73
N PRO A 168 16.31 -3.65 -15.40
CA PRO A 168 15.84 -2.51 -14.59
C PRO A 168 16.61 -1.20 -14.80
N SER A 169 17.94 -1.23 -14.98
CA SER A 169 18.76 -0.05 -15.26
C SER A 169 18.43 0.67 -16.57
N SER A 170 17.76 0.01 -17.52
CA SER A 170 17.24 0.66 -18.73
C SER A 170 15.96 1.46 -18.47
N GLY A 171 15.34 1.32 -17.29
CA GLY A 171 14.16 2.04 -16.80
C GLY A 171 14.07 3.49 -17.31
N THR A 172 13.07 3.82 -18.12
CA THR A 172 12.80 5.19 -18.59
C THR A 172 11.30 5.46 -18.58
N PHE A 173 10.88 6.70 -18.38
CA PHE A 173 9.48 7.08 -18.58
C PHE A 173 9.15 7.17 -20.08
N THR A 174 7.89 6.86 -20.43
CA THR A 174 7.36 7.19 -21.76
C THR A 174 7.42 8.71 -21.99
N PRO A 175 7.44 9.19 -23.24
CA PRO A 175 7.52 10.63 -23.51
C PRO A 175 6.41 11.45 -22.82
N LEU A 176 5.17 10.95 -22.81
CA LEU A 176 4.03 11.62 -22.17
C LEU A 176 4.11 11.55 -20.64
N ALA A 177 4.53 10.41 -20.09
CA ALA A 177 4.76 10.30 -18.64
C ALA A 177 5.87 11.25 -18.19
N ARG A 178 6.98 11.35 -18.92
CA ARG A 178 8.05 12.32 -18.63
C ARG A 178 7.55 13.77 -18.63
N GLU A 179 6.71 14.15 -19.57
CA GLU A 179 6.12 15.50 -19.63
C GLU A 179 5.28 15.80 -18.38
N GLN A 180 4.45 14.85 -17.95
CA GLN A 180 3.44 15.07 -16.90
C GLN A 180 3.94 14.71 -15.49
N LEU A 181 4.75 13.67 -15.35
CA LEU A 181 5.20 13.10 -14.08
C LEU A 181 6.49 13.75 -13.55
N THR A 182 7.47 14.05 -14.41
CA THR A 182 8.76 14.62 -13.96
C THR A 182 8.58 15.90 -13.13
N PRO A 183 7.73 16.87 -13.52
CA PRO A 183 7.46 18.05 -12.69
C PRO A 183 6.83 17.72 -11.33
N VAL A 184 6.00 16.67 -11.24
CA VAL A 184 5.42 16.19 -9.98
C VAL A 184 6.50 15.57 -9.11
N LEU A 185 7.34 14.69 -9.66
CA LEU A 185 8.44 14.06 -8.92
C LEU A 185 9.40 15.09 -8.33
N LYS A 186 9.76 16.12 -9.10
CA LYS A 186 10.62 17.22 -8.61
C LYS A 186 9.98 17.97 -7.46
N PHE A 187 8.70 18.31 -7.58
CA PHE A 187 7.97 18.98 -6.50
C PHE A 187 7.87 18.11 -5.23
N LEU A 188 7.57 16.81 -5.39
CA LEU A 188 7.52 15.87 -4.27
C LEU A 188 8.88 15.71 -3.59
N SER A 189 9.97 15.70 -4.38
CA SER A 189 11.35 15.68 -3.86
C SER A 189 11.69 16.93 -3.08
N GLU A 190 11.31 18.13 -3.55
CA GLU A 190 11.48 19.39 -2.82
C GLU A 190 10.73 19.38 -1.48
N LYS A 191 9.57 18.72 -1.44
CA LYS A 191 8.72 18.59 -0.25
C LYS A 191 9.06 17.39 0.64
N SER A 192 10.01 16.54 0.22
CA SER A 192 10.34 15.28 0.91
C SER A 192 9.12 14.38 1.15
N VAL A 193 8.19 14.35 0.20
CA VAL A 193 6.97 13.51 0.25
C VAL A 193 7.13 12.36 -0.75
N PRO A 194 6.88 11.09 -0.36
CA PRO A 194 7.02 9.96 -1.29
C PRO A 194 6.06 10.05 -2.49
N ILE A 195 6.48 9.47 -3.61
CA ILE A 195 5.56 9.09 -4.70
C ILE A 195 4.91 7.74 -4.37
N LEU A 196 3.64 7.56 -4.74
CA LEU A 196 2.93 6.29 -4.60
C LEU A 196 2.82 5.59 -5.96
N VAL A 197 3.18 4.31 -6.00
CA VAL A 197 3.21 3.52 -7.25
C VAL A 197 2.45 2.22 -7.10
N ASN A 198 1.49 1.98 -8.00
CA ASN A 198 0.78 0.72 -8.14
C ASN A 198 1.66 -0.27 -8.90
N MET A 199 1.95 -1.43 -8.30
CA MET A 199 2.95 -2.38 -8.77
C MET A 199 2.43 -3.81 -8.70
N TYR A 200 2.23 -4.43 -9.85
CA TYR A 200 1.59 -5.75 -9.96
C TYR A 200 2.42 -6.69 -10.85
N PRO A 201 3.29 -7.54 -10.26
CA PRO A 201 3.96 -8.64 -10.97
C PRO A 201 2.99 -9.61 -11.67
N TYR A 202 1.74 -9.69 -11.21
CA TYR A 202 0.68 -10.48 -11.84
C TYR A 202 0.48 -10.11 -13.32
N PHE A 203 0.41 -8.82 -13.68
CA PHE A 203 0.02 -8.44 -15.05
C PHE A 203 1.08 -8.82 -16.10
N PRO A 204 2.39 -8.54 -15.90
CA PRO A 204 3.42 -9.02 -16.82
C PRO A 204 3.41 -10.55 -16.90
N TYR A 205 3.33 -11.26 -15.77
CA TYR A 205 3.25 -12.72 -15.76
C TYR A 205 2.05 -13.25 -16.57
N ALA A 206 0.86 -12.69 -16.36
CA ALA A 206 -0.35 -13.10 -17.07
C ALA A 206 -0.27 -12.81 -18.58
N SER A 207 0.47 -11.78 -19.00
CA SER A 207 0.67 -11.46 -20.41
C SER A 207 1.65 -12.37 -21.13
N ASP A 208 2.63 -12.94 -20.42
CA ASP A 208 3.65 -13.83 -20.99
C ASP A 208 4.06 -14.94 -19.99
N PRO A 209 3.12 -15.86 -19.65
CA PRO A 209 3.36 -16.91 -18.66
C PRO A 209 4.32 -18.00 -19.18
N VAL A 210 4.68 -17.94 -20.46
CA VAL A 210 5.63 -18.88 -21.09
C VAL A 210 7.07 -18.47 -20.77
N ASN A 211 7.38 -17.17 -20.84
CA ASN A 211 8.75 -16.68 -20.60
C ASN A 211 8.96 -16.11 -19.20
N ILE A 212 7.89 -15.65 -18.53
CA ILE A 212 7.96 -15.20 -17.15
C ILE A 212 7.59 -16.37 -16.23
N HIS A 213 8.56 -16.85 -15.48
CA HIS A 213 8.34 -17.94 -14.53
C HIS A 213 7.52 -17.46 -13.31
N LEU A 214 6.58 -18.30 -12.87
CA LEU A 214 5.69 -17.98 -11.76
C LEU A 214 6.45 -17.76 -10.44
N ASP A 215 7.52 -18.52 -10.20
CA ASP A 215 8.33 -18.39 -8.99
C ASP A 215 9.05 -17.04 -8.91
N TYR A 216 9.54 -16.52 -10.04
CA TYR A 216 10.07 -15.16 -10.15
C TYR A 216 9.01 -14.09 -9.86
N ALA A 217 7.80 -14.25 -10.40
CA ALA A 217 6.69 -13.31 -10.20
C ALA A 217 6.13 -13.33 -8.77
N THR A 218 6.35 -14.41 -8.01
CA THR A 218 5.77 -14.65 -6.68
C THR A 218 6.79 -14.74 -5.54
N PHE A 219 8.01 -14.25 -5.75
CA PHE A 219 9.11 -14.30 -4.78
C PHE A 219 9.45 -15.72 -4.29
N ASN A 220 9.14 -16.75 -5.08
CA ASN A 220 9.26 -18.15 -4.67
C ASN A 220 10.53 -18.82 -5.21
N THR A 221 11.57 -18.03 -5.50
CA THR A 221 12.89 -18.48 -5.91
C THR A 221 13.98 -17.57 -5.36
N GLU A 222 15.12 -18.15 -5.02
CA GLU A 222 16.35 -17.43 -4.65
C GLU A 222 17.33 -17.34 -5.83
N ALA A 223 17.03 -18.03 -6.94
CA ALA A 223 17.85 -17.98 -8.15
C ALA A 223 17.79 -16.57 -8.76
N LEU A 224 18.95 -16.07 -9.21
CA LEU A 224 18.99 -14.83 -9.97
C LEU A 224 18.37 -15.06 -11.35
N VAL A 225 17.29 -14.35 -11.64
CA VAL A 225 16.55 -14.42 -12.91
C VAL A 225 17.01 -13.32 -13.85
N VAL A 226 17.29 -12.13 -13.30
CA VAL A 226 17.82 -10.99 -14.05
C VAL A 226 19.15 -10.56 -13.45
N GLN A 227 20.18 -10.53 -14.28
CA GLN A 227 21.48 -9.94 -13.94
C GLN A 227 21.64 -8.63 -14.71
N ASP A 228 21.73 -7.52 -13.98
CA ASP A 228 21.80 -6.15 -14.50
C ASP A 228 23.05 -5.45 -13.98
N GLY A 229 24.16 -5.62 -14.71
CA GLY A 229 25.47 -5.20 -14.23
C GLY A 229 25.81 -5.88 -12.89
N PRO A 230 26.08 -5.14 -11.81
CA PRO A 230 26.34 -5.72 -10.48
C PRO A 230 25.07 -6.11 -9.71
N LEU A 231 23.88 -5.72 -10.19
CA LEU A 231 22.61 -5.95 -9.49
C LEU A 231 21.96 -7.25 -9.98
N GLY A 232 21.60 -8.13 -9.06
CA GLY A 232 20.90 -9.38 -9.35
C GLY A 232 19.51 -9.38 -8.74
N TYR A 233 18.50 -9.75 -9.53
CA TYR A 233 17.10 -9.81 -9.12
C TYR A 233 16.61 -11.26 -9.12
N SER A 234 16.16 -11.74 -7.95
CA SER A 234 15.53 -13.06 -7.78
C SER A 234 14.01 -13.01 -7.82
N ASN A 235 13.41 -11.83 -7.77
CA ASN A 235 11.97 -11.63 -7.86
C ASN A 235 11.61 -10.42 -8.74
N MET A 236 10.45 -10.48 -9.36
CA MET A 236 9.99 -9.47 -10.33
C MET A 236 9.67 -8.14 -9.66
N PHE A 237 9.16 -8.16 -8.43
CA PHE A 237 8.81 -6.94 -7.70
C PHE A 237 10.03 -6.03 -7.52
N ASP A 238 11.16 -6.56 -7.08
CA ASP A 238 12.40 -5.78 -6.92
C ASP A 238 12.87 -5.20 -8.26
N ALA A 239 12.75 -5.97 -9.34
CA ALA A 239 13.11 -5.51 -10.68
C ALA A 239 12.19 -4.37 -11.16
N MET A 240 10.88 -4.47 -10.90
CA MET A 240 9.89 -3.43 -11.21
C MET A 240 10.13 -2.17 -10.38
N TYR A 241 10.38 -2.32 -9.09
CA TYR A 241 10.66 -1.22 -8.18
C TYR A 241 11.92 -0.46 -8.61
N ASP A 242 13.02 -1.17 -8.86
CA ASP A 242 14.27 -0.54 -9.28
C ASP A 242 14.19 0.04 -10.69
N ALA A 243 13.42 -0.54 -11.60
CA ALA A 243 13.17 0.06 -12.92
C ALA A 243 12.50 1.43 -12.81
N PHE A 244 11.56 1.59 -11.87
CA PHE A 244 10.92 2.87 -11.62
C PHE A 244 11.91 3.88 -11.00
N LEU A 245 12.75 3.44 -10.06
CA LEU A 245 13.80 4.28 -9.49
C LEU A 245 14.82 4.76 -10.52
N TRP A 246 15.26 3.87 -11.42
CA TRP A 246 16.17 4.23 -12.51
C TRP A 246 15.54 5.26 -13.46
N ALA A 247 14.24 5.14 -13.74
CA ALA A 247 13.53 6.14 -14.53
C ALA A 247 13.49 7.50 -13.83
N MET A 248 13.24 7.54 -12.52
CA MET A 248 13.27 8.77 -11.72
C MET A 248 14.66 9.43 -11.73
N GLU A 249 15.73 8.65 -11.52
CA GLU A 249 17.10 9.14 -11.51
C GLU A 249 17.52 9.77 -12.84
N LYS A 250 17.10 9.19 -13.97
CA LYS A 250 17.37 9.75 -15.31
C LYS A 250 16.70 11.11 -15.53
N GLU A 251 15.66 11.42 -14.76
CA GLU A 251 14.98 12.72 -14.77
C GLU A 251 15.54 13.69 -13.71
N GLY A 252 16.61 13.29 -13.01
CA GLY A 252 17.29 14.06 -11.97
C GLY A 252 16.62 13.98 -10.60
N VAL A 253 15.90 12.90 -10.30
CA VAL A 253 15.24 12.67 -9.01
C VAL A 253 15.78 11.39 -8.37
N GLU A 254 16.83 11.52 -7.55
CA GLU A 254 17.60 10.36 -7.05
C GLU A 254 17.10 9.80 -5.71
N ASP A 255 16.75 10.67 -4.76
CA ASP A 255 16.50 10.28 -3.36
C ASP A 255 15.03 10.28 -2.95
N LEU A 256 14.11 10.51 -3.89
CA LEU A 256 12.68 10.54 -3.57
C LEU A 256 12.22 9.14 -3.11
N PRO A 257 11.61 9.02 -1.91
CA PRO A 257 11.08 7.74 -1.45
C PRO A 257 9.87 7.30 -2.29
N LEU A 258 9.69 5.99 -2.40
CA LEU A 258 8.58 5.35 -3.12
C LEU A 258 7.78 4.51 -2.13
N VAL A 259 6.46 4.61 -2.19
CA VAL A 259 5.53 3.74 -1.45
C VAL A 259 4.76 2.91 -2.46
N VAL A 260 4.64 1.60 -2.22
CA VAL A 260 3.82 0.73 -3.08
C VAL A 260 2.36 0.90 -2.69
N SER A 261 1.60 1.69 -3.45
CA SER A 261 0.20 2.01 -3.11
C SER A 261 -0.77 0.89 -3.40
N GLU A 262 -0.42 0.00 -4.30
CA GLU A 262 -1.15 -1.23 -4.57
C GLU A 262 -0.22 -2.33 -5.05
N THR A 263 -0.46 -3.53 -4.55
CA THR A 263 0.07 -4.76 -5.12
C THR A 263 -0.81 -5.93 -4.72
N GLY A 264 -0.91 -6.95 -5.55
CA GLY A 264 -1.74 -8.11 -5.22
C GLY A 264 -1.74 -9.13 -6.34
N TRP A 265 -2.47 -10.22 -6.10
CA TRP A 265 -2.65 -11.28 -7.07
C TRP A 265 -4.08 -11.83 -6.98
N PRO A 266 -4.82 -11.91 -8.09
CA PRO A 266 -6.20 -12.36 -8.05
C PRO A 266 -6.30 -13.86 -7.76
N SER A 267 -7.26 -14.24 -6.93
CA SER A 267 -7.50 -15.63 -6.52
C SER A 267 -8.31 -16.44 -7.52
N ALA A 268 -8.94 -15.78 -8.51
CA ALA A 268 -9.72 -16.38 -9.58
C ALA A 268 -9.83 -15.39 -10.78
N GLY A 269 -10.49 -15.83 -11.85
CA GLY A 269 -10.83 -14.97 -13.00
C GLY A 269 -9.93 -15.11 -14.24
N ASN A 270 -8.82 -15.85 -14.15
CA ASN A 270 -7.91 -16.13 -15.27
C ASN A 270 -7.32 -17.55 -15.20
N GLY A 271 -8.19 -18.55 -15.03
CA GLY A 271 -7.82 -19.98 -15.05
C GLY A 271 -6.71 -20.34 -14.05
N ASP A 272 -5.76 -21.15 -14.50
CA ASP A 272 -4.68 -21.66 -13.65
C ASP A 272 -3.65 -20.59 -13.22
N LEU A 273 -3.71 -19.38 -13.81
CA LEU A 273 -2.85 -18.25 -13.45
C LEU A 273 -3.33 -17.53 -12.18
N THR A 274 -4.58 -17.77 -11.77
CA THR A 274 -5.23 -17.10 -10.63
C THR A 274 -5.92 -18.15 -9.77
N THR A 275 -5.22 -18.59 -8.74
CA THR A 275 -5.76 -19.53 -7.76
C THR A 275 -5.56 -18.98 -6.35
N PRO A 276 -6.37 -19.41 -5.36
CA PRO A 276 -6.14 -19.00 -3.96
C PRO A 276 -4.74 -19.35 -3.45
N LEU A 277 -4.13 -20.44 -3.97
CA LEU A 277 -2.77 -20.83 -3.62
C LEU A 277 -1.71 -19.85 -4.14
N ILE A 278 -1.82 -19.43 -5.40
CA ILE A 278 -0.89 -18.45 -5.99
C ILE A 278 -1.07 -17.09 -5.31
N ALA A 279 -2.32 -16.66 -5.12
CA ALA A 279 -2.63 -15.39 -4.45
C ALA A 279 -2.08 -15.33 -3.02
N SER A 280 -2.30 -16.41 -2.26
CA SER A 280 -1.69 -16.58 -0.93
C SER A 280 -0.16 -16.55 -0.98
N THR A 281 0.46 -17.19 -1.98
CA THR A 281 1.92 -17.23 -2.10
C THR A 281 2.50 -15.85 -2.36
N TYR A 282 1.94 -15.13 -3.34
CA TYR A 282 2.33 -13.77 -3.65
C TYR A 282 2.18 -12.83 -2.44
N ASN A 283 0.97 -12.72 -1.89
CA ASN A 283 0.69 -11.75 -0.82
C ASN A 283 1.50 -12.05 0.46
N ARG A 284 1.67 -13.33 0.83
CA ARG A 284 2.52 -13.69 1.99
C ARG A 284 3.98 -13.35 1.74
N ASN A 285 4.51 -13.65 0.56
CA ASN A 285 5.92 -13.42 0.30
C ASN A 285 6.22 -11.92 0.14
N PHE A 286 5.27 -11.14 -0.38
CA PHE A 286 5.33 -9.69 -0.34
C PHE A 286 5.44 -9.18 1.11
N VAL A 287 4.54 -9.60 2.02
CA VAL A 287 4.62 -9.21 3.44
C VAL A 287 5.97 -9.57 4.05
N LYS A 288 6.45 -10.81 3.84
CA LYS A 288 7.78 -11.24 4.32
C LYS A 288 8.91 -10.39 3.77
N HIS A 289 8.87 -10.05 2.48
CA HIS A 289 9.90 -9.23 1.85
C HIS A 289 9.94 -7.82 2.47
N ILE A 290 8.78 -7.20 2.67
CA ILE A 290 8.68 -5.90 3.32
C ILE A 290 9.18 -5.95 4.77
N GLU A 291 8.74 -6.94 5.55
CA GLU A 291 9.13 -7.13 6.95
C GLU A 291 10.61 -7.49 7.12
N SER A 292 11.24 -8.08 6.11
CA SER A 292 12.68 -8.39 6.19
C SER A 292 13.55 -7.14 6.18
N GLY A 293 13.03 -5.98 5.76
CA GLY A 293 13.76 -4.72 5.69
C GLY A 293 14.95 -4.74 4.72
N LYS A 294 15.03 -5.75 3.83
CA LYS A 294 16.15 -5.94 2.90
C LYS A 294 16.18 -4.86 1.82
N GLY A 295 15.02 -4.30 1.49
CA GLY A 295 14.85 -3.43 0.33
C GLY A 295 15.11 -4.18 -0.97
N THR A 296 15.47 -3.43 -2.01
CA THR A 296 15.77 -3.96 -3.35
C THR A 296 17.28 -4.03 -3.59
N PRO A 297 17.76 -4.68 -4.67
CA PRO A 297 19.16 -4.66 -5.05
C PRO A 297 19.75 -3.23 -5.19
N LYS A 298 19.02 -2.28 -5.79
CA LYS A 298 19.49 -0.88 -5.94
C LYS A 298 19.40 -0.09 -4.63
N ARG A 299 18.35 -0.28 -3.83
CA ARG A 299 18.15 0.39 -2.53
C ARG A 299 18.17 -0.63 -1.39
N SER A 300 19.34 -1.23 -1.17
CA SER A 300 19.54 -2.20 -0.10
C SER A 300 19.37 -1.59 1.30
N ASN A 301 18.84 -2.36 2.24
CA ASN A 301 18.58 -1.97 3.64
C ASN A 301 17.66 -0.74 3.76
N CYS A 302 16.80 -0.52 2.77
CA CYS A 302 15.78 0.50 2.78
C CYS A 302 14.41 -0.15 3.03
N SER A 303 13.72 0.27 4.08
CA SER A 303 12.36 -0.23 4.33
C SER A 303 11.42 0.28 3.24
N ILE A 304 10.60 -0.60 2.71
CA ILE A 304 9.58 -0.29 1.71
C ILE A 304 8.23 -0.29 2.44
N ASP A 305 7.46 0.78 2.30
CA ASP A 305 6.06 0.79 2.73
C ASP A 305 5.18 0.31 1.56
N GLY A 306 4.14 -0.45 1.89
CA GLY A 306 3.28 -1.04 0.85
C GLY A 306 1.84 -1.26 1.27
N TYR A 307 0.95 -1.43 0.29
CA TYR A 307 -0.45 -1.77 0.51
C TYR A 307 -0.85 -2.96 -0.37
N ILE A 308 -1.46 -3.98 0.24
CA ILE A 308 -2.06 -5.07 -0.51
C ILE A 308 -3.41 -4.60 -1.08
N PHE A 309 -3.60 -4.85 -2.37
CA PHE A 309 -4.87 -4.72 -3.08
C PHE A 309 -5.52 -6.11 -3.16
N ALA A 310 -6.65 -6.37 -2.50
CA ALA A 310 -7.42 -5.46 -1.63
C ALA A 310 -8.05 -6.19 -0.43
N THR A 311 -8.75 -5.46 0.44
CA THR A 311 -9.42 -6.04 1.62
C THR A 311 -10.47 -7.08 1.23
N PHE A 312 -11.35 -6.76 0.28
CA PHE A 312 -12.46 -7.64 -0.14
C PHE A 312 -12.45 -7.90 -1.64
N ASN A 313 -13.10 -9.00 -2.03
CA ASN A 313 -13.56 -9.19 -3.41
C ASN A 313 -14.63 -8.13 -3.72
N GLU A 314 -14.49 -7.43 -4.84
CA GLU A 314 -15.32 -6.28 -5.22
C GLU A 314 -16.22 -6.65 -6.42
N ASN A 315 -17.47 -7.08 -6.15
CA ASN A 315 -18.33 -7.67 -7.17
C ASN A 315 -18.88 -6.70 -8.23
N LEU A 316 -18.74 -5.38 -8.04
CA LEU A 316 -19.12 -4.37 -9.04
C LEU A 316 -17.95 -3.94 -9.94
N LYS A 317 -16.74 -4.49 -9.74
CA LYS A 317 -15.63 -4.36 -10.68
C LYS A 317 -15.92 -5.10 -12.00
N PRO A 318 -15.18 -4.79 -13.09
CA PRO A 318 -15.28 -5.54 -14.34
C PRO A 318 -15.17 -7.05 -14.13
N ALA A 319 -16.01 -7.83 -14.81
CA ALA A 319 -16.04 -9.28 -14.65
C ALA A 319 -14.69 -9.92 -15.01
N GLY A 320 -14.24 -10.88 -14.18
CA GLY A 320 -12.94 -11.53 -14.33
C GLY A 320 -12.06 -11.30 -13.10
N THR A 321 -10.77 -11.07 -13.31
CA THR A 321 -9.76 -10.98 -12.25
C THR A 321 -10.01 -9.86 -11.26
N GLU A 322 -10.55 -8.72 -11.73
CA GLU A 322 -10.80 -7.52 -10.92
C GLU A 322 -11.78 -7.77 -9.75
N GLN A 323 -12.63 -8.79 -9.85
CA GLN A 323 -13.57 -9.16 -8.79
C GLN A 323 -12.94 -10.06 -7.70
N HIS A 324 -11.68 -10.47 -7.85
CA HIS A 324 -11.08 -11.57 -7.08
C HIS A 324 -9.73 -11.25 -6.40
N PHE A 325 -9.41 -9.97 -6.20
CA PHE A 325 -8.19 -9.52 -5.50
C PHE A 325 -8.30 -9.53 -3.96
N GLY A 326 -9.48 -9.82 -3.41
CA GLY A 326 -9.73 -9.74 -1.98
C GLY A 326 -8.91 -10.71 -1.14
N LEU A 327 -8.47 -10.23 0.03
CA LEU A 327 -7.99 -11.10 1.12
C LEU A 327 -9.15 -11.80 1.84
N PHE A 328 -10.32 -11.16 1.90
CA PHE A 328 -11.50 -11.63 2.60
C PHE A 328 -12.73 -11.69 1.69
N GLU A 329 -13.62 -12.65 1.96
CA GLU A 329 -14.95 -12.66 1.37
C GLU A 329 -15.83 -11.61 2.05
N PRO A 330 -16.58 -10.79 1.30
CA PRO A 330 -17.37 -9.71 1.89
C PRO A 330 -18.58 -10.20 2.69
N THR A 331 -19.11 -11.39 2.39
CA THR A 331 -20.35 -11.90 3.00
C THR A 331 -20.19 -12.34 4.45
N ASP A 332 -19.02 -12.85 4.83
CA ASP A 332 -18.77 -13.35 6.18
C ASP A 332 -17.40 -12.93 6.75
N MET A 333 -16.66 -12.07 6.03
CA MET A 333 -15.32 -11.60 6.38
C MET A 333 -14.33 -12.74 6.66
N LYS A 334 -14.56 -13.94 6.12
CA LYS A 334 -13.57 -15.03 6.20
C LYS A 334 -12.47 -14.82 5.17
N PRO A 335 -11.23 -15.24 5.47
CA PRO A 335 -10.14 -15.18 4.49
C PRO A 335 -10.48 -16.03 3.26
N VAL A 336 -10.23 -15.48 2.06
CA VAL A 336 -10.32 -16.22 0.79
C VAL A 336 -9.25 -17.32 0.75
N TYR A 337 -8.09 -17.05 1.37
CA TYR A 337 -6.98 -17.99 1.52
C TYR A 337 -6.19 -17.71 2.82
N ASN A 338 -5.45 -18.72 3.28
CA ASN A 338 -4.64 -18.62 4.48
C ASN A 338 -3.36 -17.79 4.23
N MET A 339 -3.07 -16.82 5.11
CA MET A 339 -1.82 -16.02 5.09
C MET A 339 -0.76 -16.53 6.09
N ASN A 340 -0.90 -17.74 6.63
CA ASN A 340 0.02 -18.40 7.56
C ASN A 340 0.47 -17.53 8.75
N GLY A 341 -0.44 -16.75 9.34
CA GLY A 341 -0.14 -15.94 10.52
C GLY A 341 0.49 -14.57 10.26
N PHE A 342 0.94 -14.26 9.03
CA PHE A 342 1.62 -12.99 8.69
C PHE A 342 0.70 -11.75 8.75
N LEU A 343 -0.62 -11.96 8.77
CA LEU A 343 -1.63 -10.94 9.12
C LEU A 343 -2.50 -11.40 10.30
N PHE A 344 -2.22 -12.55 10.89
CA PHE A 344 -3.16 -13.28 11.76
C PHE A 344 -2.53 -13.76 13.07
N SER A 345 -1.49 -13.07 13.58
CA SER A 345 -0.80 -13.46 14.83
C SER A 345 -1.73 -13.51 16.05
N THR A 346 -2.97 -13.03 15.92
CA THR A 346 -4.02 -12.95 16.95
C THR A 346 -5.25 -13.83 16.71
N PHE A 347 -5.31 -14.64 15.64
CA PHE A 347 -6.37 -15.67 15.58
C PHE A 347 -6.07 -16.73 16.63
N ASN A 348 -6.64 -16.53 17.81
CA ASN A 348 -6.64 -17.46 18.94
C ASN A 348 -6.95 -18.86 18.40
N GLU A 349 -6.06 -19.83 18.61
CA GLU A 349 -6.20 -21.19 18.06
C GLU A 349 -7.54 -21.86 18.42
N ASN A 350 -8.21 -21.34 19.46
CA ASN A 350 -9.51 -21.76 19.94
C ASN A 350 -10.71 -21.26 19.10
N GLN A 351 -10.50 -20.49 18.04
CA GLN A 351 -11.55 -20.06 17.09
C GLN A 351 -11.33 -20.55 15.64
N LYS A 352 -10.43 -21.52 15.42
CA LYS A 352 -10.26 -22.16 14.11
C LYS A 352 -11.61 -22.74 13.61
N PRO A 353 -12.15 -22.31 12.46
CA PRO A 353 -13.19 -23.06 11.78
C PRO A 353 -12.64 -24.44 11.42
N ALA A 354 -13.42 -25.51 11.60
CA ALA A 354 -13.00 -26.90 11.36
C ALA A 354 -12.50 -27.21 9.92
N ALA A 355 -12.54 -26.24 9.01
CA ALA A 355 -12.06 -26.36 7.64
C ALA A 355 -10.53 -26.21 7.46
N TRP A 356 -9.78 -25.80 8.50
CA TRP A 356 -8.35 -25.48 8.38
C TRP A 356 -7.40 -26.70 8.50
N ASN A 357 -7.95 -27.91 8.64
CA ASN A 357 -7.19 -29.15 8.84
C ASN A 357 -7.30 -30.15 7.67
N ARG A 358 -7.39 -29.70 6.42
CA ARG A 358 -7.32 -30.63 5.28
C ARG A 358 -6.39 -30.13 4.18
N THR A 359 -5.20 -30.76 4.19
CA THR A 359 -4.15 -30.93 3.16
C THR A 359 -3.55 -29.69 2.53
#